data_AF-A0ABD5MEW6-F1
#
_entry.id   AF-A0ABD5MEW6-F1
#
_cell.length_a   1.000
_cell.length_b   1.000
_cell.length_c   1.000
_cell.angle_alpha   90.00
_cell.angle_beta   90.00
_cell.angle_gamma   90.00
#
_symmetry.space_group_name_H-M   'P 1'
#
loop_
_entity.id
_entity.type
_entity.pdbx_description
1 polymer ?
#
loop_
_entity_poly.entity_id
_entity_poly.type
_entity_poly.pdbx_seq_one_letter_code
_entity_poly.pdbx_strand_id
1 'polypeptide(L)'
;MISKGCEQCAKGGKMVLFVYGYCDQRDCFYCPLGENRKNVTDVYANERLVESDEDVIEEAKRMNALGTSITGGEPQEAMAKTTRYLSLLKDEFGEDHHTHLYTGITGGRENMRRLSEAGLDEIRFHPPYELWGDLHGTEWEDILYIAREEGLTPAFEIPGIRAEAEFLEFLDEGAAEFCNINEFEMSDGNYRRMQEQGYELQENHMSAVDGSKEEILETMGDHERVYFCTSVFKDAAQHRNRLKRMARNIRRPFDEVTDDGTLVYGKTWIPPEELDALGVPEEFYTVKSDHVEVAWWLLEEMIEEGDVPEGEIVEQYPTVEGTVVERTPLA
;
A
#
# COMPACT_ATOMS: atom_id res chain seq x y z
N MET A 1 -13.20 -17.33 -5.22
CA MET A 1 -12.96 -16.90 -3.80
C MET A 1 -11.78 -15.95 -3.83
N ILE A 2 -11.96 -14.70 -3.40
CA ILE A 2 -10.92 -13.65 -3.45
C ILE A 2 -9.69 -14.10 -2.67
N SER A 3 -8.47 -13.86 -3.18
CA SER A 3 -7.24 -14.27 -2.49
C SER A 3 -7.13 -13.59 -1.12
N LYS A 4 -6.51 -14.26 -0.14
CA LYS A 4 -6.30 -13.71 1.21
C LYS A 4 -5.60 -12.35 1.15
N GLY A 5 -4.64 -12.19 0.23
CA GLY A 5 -3.97 -10.91 -0.04
C GLY A 5 -4.94 -9.81 -0.45
N CYS A 6 -5.83 -10.08 -1.40
CA CYS A 6 -6.83 -9.12 -1.88
C CYS A 6 -7.89 -8.79 -0.82
N GLU A 7 -8.34 -9.77 -0.03
CA GLU A 7 -9.29 -9.54 1.07
C GLU A 7 -8.71 -8.65 2.17
N GLN A 8 -7.44 -8.88 2.55
CA GLN A 8 -6.75 -8.06 3.54
C GLN A 8 -6.45 -6.66 2.98
N CYS A 9 -6.12 -6.56 1.70
CA CYS A 9 -5.91 -5.30 1.00
C CYS A 9 -7.19 -4.43 1.03
N ALA A 10 -8.35 -5.02 0.69
CA ALA A 10 -9.65 -4.36 0.76
C ALA A 10 -9.97 -3.77 2.14
N LYS A 11 -9.53 -4.45 3.20
CA LYS A 11 -9.70 -4.02 4.61
C LYS A 11 -8.68 -2.96 5.04
N GLY A 12 -7.79 -2.50 4.16
CA GLY A 12 -6.68 -1.61 4.48
C GLY A 12 -5.62 -2.25 5.39
N GLY A 13 -5.59 -3.59 5.45
CA GLY A 13 -4.78 -4.34 6.41
C GLY A 13 -3.44 -4.83 5.88
N LYS A 14 -3.11 -4.58 4.60
CA LYS A 14 -1.82 -4.96 4.02
C LYS A 14 -0.85 -3.79 4.09
N MET A 15 0.25 -3.95 4.82
CA MET A 15 1.38 -3.02 4.71
C MET A 15 2.01 -3.16 3.33
N VAL A 16 2.32 -2.06 2.66
CA VAL A 16 3.09 -2.09 1.41
C VAL A 16 4.56 -1.93 1.75
N LEU A 17 5.37 -2.95 1.47
CA LEU A 17 6.82 -2.91 1.68
C LEU A 17 7.53 -2.81 0.34
N PHE A 18 8.00 -1.61 0.03
CA PHE A 18 8.83 -1.32 -1.14
C PHE A 18 10.29 -1.61 -0.79
N VAL A 19 10.91 -2.63 -1.41
CA VAL A 19 12.23 -3.12 -0.98
C VAL A 19 13.40 -2.63 -1.84
N TYR A 20 13.14 -2.23 -3.08
CA TYR A 20 14.18 -1.90 -4.05
C TYR A 20 13.59 -1.17 -5.24
N GLY A 21 14.28 -0.20 -5.84
CA GLY A 21 13.74 0.63 -6.92
C GLY A 21 14.28 0.38 -8.32
N TYR A 22 15.20 -0.56 -8.51
CA TYR A 22 15.71 -0.90 -9.84
C TYR A 22 14.92 -2.07 -10.46
N CYS A 23 14.88 -2.07 -11.79
CA CYS A 23 14.45 -3.17 -12.63
C CYS A 23 15.48 -3.30 -13.77
N ASP A 24 16.48 -4.17 -13.62
CA ASP A 24 17.56 -4.29 -14.61
C ASP A 24 17.07 -4.93 -15.92
N GLN A 25 16.04 -5.78 -15.84
CA GLN A 25 15.53 -6.53 -16.98
C GLN A 25 14.38 -5.85 -17.73
N ARG A 26 13.76 -4.80 -17.16
CA ARG A 26 12.51 -4.22 -17.69
C ARG A 26 12.44 -2.71 -17.50
N ASP A 27 11.99 -2.00 -18.53
CA ASP A 27 11.60 -0.58 -18.46
C ASP A 27 10.21 -0.37 -19.08
N CYS A 28 9.18 -0.76 -18.33
CA CYS A 28 7.81 -0.72 -18.83
C CYS A 28 7.35 0.73 -19.00
N PHE A 29 6.80 1.07 -20.18
CA PHE A 29 6.28 2.42 -20.45
C PHE A 29 5.19 2.87 -19.47
N TYR A 30 4.44 1.90 -18.92
CA TYR A 30 3.38 2.11 -17.94
C TYR A 30 3.83 2.06 -16.46
N CYS A 31 5.11 1.82 -16.17
CA CYS A 31 5.59 1.66 -14.80
C CYS A 31 5.30 2.92 -13.96
N PRO A 32 4.47 2.84 -12.89
CA PRO A 32 3.99 4.01 -12.16
C PRO A 32 5.00 4.56 -11.14
N LEU A 33 6.19 3.93 -11.00
CA LEU A 33 7.21 4.41 -10.07
C LEU A 33 7.68 5.81 -10.47
N GLY A 34 7.46 6.77 -9.58
CA GLY A 34 7.98 8.14 -9.69
C GLY A 34 9.49 8.23 -9.41
N GLU A 35 10.05 9.40 -9.63
CA GLU A 35 11.51 9.66 -9.52
C GLU A 35 12.08 9.33 -8.13
N ASN A 36 11.29 9.49 -7.06
CA ASN A 36 11.72 9.21 -5.69
C ASN A 36 11.80 7.71 -5.35
N ARG A 37 11.20 6.84 -6.18
CA ARG A 37 11.20 5.38 -5.97
C ARG A 37 11.86 4.61 -7.11
N LYS A 38 11.96 5.19 -8.31
CA LYS A 38 12.64 4.55 -9.44
C LYS A 38 14.15 4.73 -9.32
N ASN A 39 14.91 3.67 -9.57
CA ASN A 39 16.38 3.65 -9.56
C ASN A 39 17.01 4.11 -8.23
N VAL A 40 16.38 3.77 -7.11
CA VAL A 40 16.92 4.00 -5.76
C VAL A 40 17.05 2.69 -4.99
N THR A 41 17.93 2.66 -3.99
CA THR A 41 18.11 1.51 -3.11
C THR A 41 17.26 1.57 -1.85
N ASP A 42 16.55 2.68 -1.67
CA ASP A 42 15.75 2.98 -0.49
C ASP A 42 14.61 1.98 -0.31
N VAL A 43 14.23 1.80 0.95
CA VAL A 43 13.18 0.88 1.38
C VAL A 43 12.12 1.71 2.06
N TYR A 44 10.85 1.43 1.74
CA TYR A 44 9.72 2.10 2.38
C TYR A 44 8.72 1.08 2.90
N ALA A 45 8.31 1.24 4.16
CA ALA A 45 7.13 0.61 4.72
C ALA A 45 6.00 1.63 4.68
N ASN A 46 5.01 1.42 3.81
CA ASN A 46 4.05 2.45 3.39
C ASN A 46 4.76 3.74 2.94
N GLU A 47 4.62 4.83 3.71
CA GLU A 47 5.29 6.12 3.51
C GLU A 47 6.58 6.26 4.33
N ARG A 48 6.82 5.39 5.33
CA ARG A 48 8.01 5.45 6.21
C ARG A 48 9.26 4.99 5.49
N LEU A 49 10.28 5.85 5.41
CA LEU A 49 11.64 5.45 5.03
C LEU A 49 12.19 4.48 6.08
N VAL A 50 12.70 3.34 5.62
CA VAL A 50 13.24 2.29 6.47
C VAL A 50 14.75 2.47 6.60
N GLU A 51 15.20 2.90 7.76
CA GLU A 51 16.62 3.04 8.12
C GLU A 51 17.13 1.80 8.88
N SER A 52 16.22 1.02 9.46
CA SER A 52 16.47 -0.17 10.26
C SER A 52 15.32 -1.18 10.14
N ASP A 53 15.57 -2.44 10.48
CA ASP A 53 14.53 -3.48 10.50
C ASP A 53 13.35 -3.14 11.42
N GLU A 54 13.62 -2.43 12.53
CA GLU A 54 12.58 -2.02 13.48
C GLU A 54 11.55 -1.09 12.82
N ASP A 55 11.95 -0.26 11.84
CA ASP A 55 11.03 0.62 11.14
C ASP A 55 9.93 -0.15 10.41
N VAL A 56 10.27 -1.34 9.85
CA VAL A 56 9.32 -2.24 9.18
C VAL A 56 8.33 -2.81 10.18
N ILE A 57 8.81 -3.24 11.35
CA ILE A 57 7.98 -3.83 12.41
C ILE A 57 7.08 -2.78 13.04
N GLU A 58 7.61 -1.61 13.37
CA GLU A 58 6.86 -0.51 13.94
C GLU A 58 5.76 -0.03 12.99
N GLU A 59 6.04 0.11 11.69
CA GLU A 59 5.02 0.51 10.73
C GLU A 59 3.91 -0.54 10.60
N ALA A 60 4.28 -1.82 10.53
CA ALA A 60 3.32 -2.93 10.53
C ALA A 60 2.44 -2.90 11.81
N LYS A 61 3.04 -2.66 12.98
CA LYS A 61 2.31 -2.48 14.25
C LYS A 61 1.41 -1.26 14.21
N ARG A 62 1.89 -0.10 13.72
CA ARG A 62 1.12 1.16 13.65
C ARG A 62 -0.17 1.01 12.86
N MET A 63 -0.15 0.32 11.72
CA MET A 63 -1.37 0.05 10.95
C MET A 63 -2.15 -1.20 11.38
N ASN A 64 -1.66 -1.90 12.41
CA ASN A 64 -2.15 -3.20 12.85
C ASN A 64 -2.26 -4.15 11.64
N ALA A 65 -1.16 -4.37 10.93
CA ALA A 65 -1.13 -5.09 9.67
C ALA A 65 -1.63 -6.53 9.86
N LEU A 66 -2.48 -6.98 8.92
CA LEU A 66 -2.93 -8.38 8.80
C LEU A 66 -1.99 -9.21 7.90
N GLY A 67 -1.11 -8.52 7.17
CA GLY A 67 -0.21 -9.07 6.18
C GLY A 67 0.62 -7.99 5.51
N THR A 68 1.57 -8.39 4.66
CA THR A 68 2.46 -7.46 3.93
C THR A 68 2.51 -7.77 2.44
N SER A 69 2.43 -6.74 1.61
CA SER A 69 2.62 -6.81 0.16
C SER A 69 4.02 -6.32 -0.17
N ILE A 70 4.87 -7.18 -0.72
CA ILE A 70 6.25 -6.85 -1.08
C ILE A 70 6.30 -6.43 -2.54
N THR A 71 6.83 -5.24 -2.77
CA THR A 71 6.91 -4.60 -4.09
C THR A 71 8.23 -3.84 -4.22
N GLY A 72 8.42 -3.17 -5.35
CA GLY A 72 9.65 -2.47 -5.69
C GLY A 72 9.59 -1.95 -7.12
N GLY A 73 10.77 -1.73 -7.69
CA GLY A 73 11.04 -2.15 -9.05
C GLY A 73 10.95 -3.67 -9.11
N GLU A 74 12.06 -4.37 -8.91
CA GLU A 74 12.10 -5.84 -8.89
C GLU A 74 12.60 -6.39 -7.53
N PRO A 75 11.69 -6.89 -6.66
CA PRO A 75 12.07 -7.48 -5.38
C PRO A 75 13.03 -8.67 -5.49
N GLN A 76 12.97 -9.45 -6.58
CA GLN A 76 13.88 -10.58 -6.77
C GLN A 76 15.32 -10.12 -7.08
N GLU A 77 15.55 -8.93 -7.63
CA GLU A 77 16.91 -8.40 -7.81
C GLU A 77 17.57 -8.06 -6.45
N ALA A 78 16.76 -7.82 -5.42
CA ALA A 78 17.19 -7.60 -4.04
C ALA A 78 16.91 -8.82 -3.13
N MET A 79 17.06 -10.06 -3.63
CA MET A 79 16.69 -11.30 -2.93
C MET A 79 17.10 -11.36 -1.44
N ALA A 80 18.34 -10.95 -1.09
CA ALA A 80 18.81 -11.00 0.29
C ALA A 80 18.01 -10.07 1.23
N LYS A 81 17.64 -8.89 0.73
CA LYS A 81 16.82 -7.92 1.46
C LYS A 81 15.37 -8.40 1.55
N THR A 82 14.83 -8.88 0.42
CA THR A 82 13.47 -9.42 0.32
C THR A 82 13.24 -10.58 1.30
N THR A 83 14.12 -11.58 1.28
CA THR A 83 14.03 -12.74 2.18
C THR A 83 14.24 -12.37 3.65
N ARG A 84 15.17 -11.45 3.96
CA ARG A 84 15.34 -10.92 5.33
C ARG A 84 14.05 -10.31 5.86
N TYR A 85 13.38 -9.45 5.09
CA TYR A 85 12.14 -8.81 5.56
C TYR A 85 10.95 -9.77 5.64
N LEU A 86 10.87 -10.76 4.75
CA LEU A 86 9.90 -11.85 4.87
C LEU A 86 10.06 -12.58 6.20
N SER A 87 11.28 -13.06 6.51
CA SER A 87 11.55 -13.78 7.75
C SER A 87 11.32 -12.90 8.98
N LEU A 88 11.77 -11.64 8.94
CA LEU A 88 11.53 -10.66 10.01
C LEU A 88 10.03 -10.50 10.34
N LEU A 89 9.19 -10.37 9.31
CA LEU A 89 7.74 -10.23 9.48
C LEU A 89 7.10 -11.50 10.02
N LYS A 90 7.53 -12.68 9.54
CA LYS A 90 7.03 -13.97 10.02
C LYS A 90 7.47 -14.26 11.46
N ASP A 91 8.70 -13.91 11.82
CA ASP A 91 9.22 -14.05 13.19
C ASP A 91 8.44 -13.19 14.19
N GLU A 92 8.07 -11.96 13.81
CA GLU A 92 7.34 -11.04 14.69
C GLU A 92 5.84 -11.34 14.76
N PHE A 93 5.19 -11.60 13.62
CA PHE A 93 3.73 -11.68 13.52
C PHE A 93 3.20 -13.11 13.35
N GLY A 94 4.08 -14.09 13.17
CA GLY A 94 3.76 -15.49 12.99
C GLY A 94 3.36 -15.87 11.56
N GLU A 95 3.22 -17.18 11.35
CA GLU A 95 2.90 -17.78 10.03
C GLU A 95 1.59 -17.28 9.42
N ASP A 96 0.62 -16.87 10.26
CA ASP A 96 -0.68 -16.37 9.81
C ASP A 96 -0.61 -15.00 9.13
N HIS A 97 0.49 -14.25 9.35
CA HIS A 97 0.76 -12.96 8.70
C HIS A 97 1.01 -13.17 7.22
N HIS A 98 -0.02 -12.97 6.42
CA HIS A 98 0.02 -13.31 5.01
C HIS A 98 0.91 -12.32 4.23
N THR A 99 1.88 -12.86 3.52
CA THR A 99 2.84 -12.13 2.70
C THR A 99 2.66 -12.50 1.24
N HIS A 100 2.68 -11.48 0.37
CA HIS A 100 2.68 -11.71 -1.07
C HIS A 100 3.65 -10.79 -1.77
N LEU A 101 4.20 -11.23 -2.89
CA LEU A 101 5.25 -10.51 -3.63
C LEU A 101 4.85 -10.31 -5.08
N TYR A 102 5.08 -9.11 -5.61
CA TYR A 102 4.96 -8.81 -7.03
C TYR A 102 6.32 -8.94 -7.71
N THR A 103 6.36 -9.58 -8.88
CA THR A 103 7.61 -9.72 -9.64
C THR A 103 7.36 -9.63 -11.14
N GLY A 104 8.29 -8.96 -11.83
CA GLY A 104 8.35 -8.84 -13.26
C GLY A 104 9.33 -9.79 -13.93
N ILE A 105 9.92 -10.75 -13.20
CA ILE A 105 10.83 -11.78 -13.70
C ILE A 105 10.43 -13.18 -13.22
N THR A 106 10.89 -14.23 -13.91
CA THR A 106 10.64 -15.63 -13.52
C THR A 106 11.49 -16.04 -12.33
N GLY A 107 12.78 -15.71 -12.31
CA GLY A 107 13.71 -15.97 -11.20
C GLY A 107 14.12 -17.45 -11.00
N GLY A 108 13.33 -18.39 -11.49
CA GLY A 108 13.61 -19.82 -11.46
C GLY A 108 13.44 -20.47 -10.09
N ARG A 109 13.64 -21.80 -10.04
CA ARG A 109 13.37 -22.64 -8.86
C ARG A 109 14.10 -22.20 -7.59
N GLU A 110 15.38 -21.87 -7.70
CA GLU A 110 16.17 -21.49 -6.53
C GLU A 110 15.61 -20.23 -5.86
N ASN A 111 15.16 -19.24 -6.64
CA ASN A 111 14.52 -18.06 -6.07
C ASN A 111 13.18 -18.40 -5.42
N MET A 112 12.34 -19.19 -6.07
CA MET A 112 11.04 -19.61 -5.50
C MET A 112 11.23 -20.35 -4.18
N ARG A 113 12.19 -21.27 -4.13
CA ARG A 113 12.55 -21.99 -2.91
C ARG A 113 12.98 -21.04 -1.80
N ARG A 114 13.88 -20.11 -2.09
CA ARG A 114 14.37 -19.13 -1.09
C ARG A 114 13.26 -18.20 -0.59
N LEU A 115 12.33 -17.81 -1.46
CA LEU A 115 11.17 -17.01 -1.07
C LEU A 115 10.23 -17.81 -0.15
N SER A 116 9.95 -19.07 -0.51
CA SER A 116 9.13 -19.99 0.28
C SER A 116 9.76 -20.28 1.66
N GLU A 117 11.05 -20.62 1.70
CA GLU A 117 11.79 -20.85 2.95
C GLU A 117 11.85 -19.59 3.84
N ALA A 118 11.79 -18.39 3.26
CA ALA A 118 11.70 -17.14 4.01
C ALA A 118 10.28 -16.82 4.51
N GLY A 119 9.28 -17.58 4.09
CA GLY A 119 7.88 -17.46 4.50
C GLY A 119 6.96 -16.73 3.53
N LEU A 120 7.33 -16.59 2.26
CA LEU A 120 6.39 -16.05 1.26
C LEU A 120 5.20 -17.00 1.08
N ASP A 121 3.96 -16.47 1.08
CA ASP A 121 2.75 -17.29 0.92
C ASP A 121 2.27 -17.31 -0.55
N GLU A 122 2.32 -16.15 -1.21
CA GLU A 122 1.73 -15.91 -2.53
C GLU A 122 2.69 -15.11 -3.41
N ILE A 123 2.88 -15.52 -4.65
CA ILE A 123 3.71 -14.81 -5.63
C ILE A 123 2.88 -14.43 -6.85
N ARG A 124 2.96 -13.16 -7.22
CA ARG A 124 2.20 -12.57 -8.32
C ARG A 124 3.14 -12.18 -9.44
N PHE A 125 3.04 -12.91 -10.54
CA PHE A 125 3.83 -12.68 -11.73
C PHE A 125 3.18 -11.61 -12.61
N HIS A 126 4.00 -10.69 -13.10
CA HIS A 126 3.67 -9.71 -14.11
C HIS A 126 4.50 -10.00 -15.37
N PRO A 127 4.00 -10.81 -16.32
CA PRO A 127 4.73 -11.08 -17.56
C PRO A 127 4.89 -9.82 -18.44
N PRO A 128 5.99 -9.70 -19.22
CA PRO A 128 6.17 -8.64 -20.22
C PRO A 128 4.96 -8.51 -21.12
N TYR A 129 4.55 -7.28 -21.38
CA TYR A 129 3.36 -6.98 -22.17
C TYR A 129 3.43 -7.56 -23.59
N GLU A 130 4.65 -7.59 -24.13
CA GLU A 130 4.97 -8.08 -25.47
C GLU A 130 4.81 -9.60 -25.62
N LEU A 131 4.72 -10.34 -24.51
CA LEU A 131 4.57 -11.80 -24.49
C LEU A 131 3.14 -12.27 -24.22
N TRP A 132 2.20 -11.36 -23.97
CA TRP A 132 0.81 -11.73 -23.71
C TRP A 132 0.19 -12.37 -24.95
N GLY A 133 -0.34 -13.59 -24.80
CA GLY A 133 -0.85 -14.42 -25.89
C GLY A 133 0.14 -15.48 -26.38
N ASP A 134 1.39 -15.44 -25.89
CA ASP A 134 2.49 -16.36 -26.26
C ASP A 134 3.28 -16.82 -25.02
N LEU A 135 2.64 -16.90 -23.84
CA LEU A 135 3.27 -17.36 -22.60
C LEU A 135 3.38 -18.89 -22.53
N HIS A 136 2.46 -19.62 -23.17
CA HIS A 136 2.51 -21.09 -23.18
C HIS A 136 3.79 -21.63 -23.82
N GLY A 137 4.37 -22.66 -23.19
CA GLY A 137 5.63 -23.29 -23.59
C GLY A 137 6.87 -22.45 -23.31
N THR A 138 6.73 -21.35 -22.57
CA THR A 138 7.85 -20.48 -22.15
C THR A 138 8.19 -20.67 -20.68
N GLU A 139 9.29 -20.04 -20.24
CA GLU A 139 9.66 -20.00 -18.82
C GLU A 139 8.60 -19.36 -17.91
N TRP A 140 7.67 -18.56 -18.47
CA TRP A 140 6.56 -17.97 -17.72
C TRP A 140 5.49 -18.98 -17.35
N GLU A 141 5.27 -20.00 -18.18
CA GLU A 141 4.42 -21.13 -17.81
C GLU A 141 5.15 -22.02 -16.78
N ASP A 142 6.41 -22.37 -17.06
CA ASP A 142 7.21 -23.24 -16.18
C ASP A 142 7.28 -22.69 -14.74
N ILE A 143 7.45 -21.38 -14.57
CA ILE A 143 7.62 -20.77 -13.26
C ILE A 143 6.36 -20.88 -12.38
N LEU A 144 5.16 -20.91 -12.97
CA LEU A 144 3.91 -21.07 -12.21
C LEU A 144 3.88 -22.43 -11.52
N TYR A 145 4.22 -23.49 -12.25
CA TYR A 145 4.31 -24.84 -11.71
C TYR A 145 5.44 -24.97 -10.68
N ILE A 146 6.62 -24.40 -10.99
CA ILE A 146 7.75 -24.38 -10.06
C ILE A 146 7.39 -23.68 -8.74
N ALA A 147 6.79 -22.50 -8.79
CA ALA A 147 6.38 -21.77 -7.59
C ALA A 147 5.43 -22.60 -6.72
N ARG A 148 4.47 -23.28 -7.34
CA ARG A 148 3.56 -24.19 -6.64
C ARG A 148 4.27 -25.38 -6.00
N GLU A 149 5.19 -26.01 -6.72
CA GLU A 149 5.97 -27.14 -6.19
C GLU A 149 6.84 -26.74 -5.00
N GLU A 150 7.37 -25.51 -4.99
CA GLU A 150 8.10 -24.94 -3.86
C GLU A 150 7.17 -24.46 -2.71
N GLY A 151 5.86 -24.62 -2.84
CA GLY A 151 4.88 -24.34 -1.79
C GLY A 151 4.28 -22.92 -1.81
N LEU A 152 4.54 -22.13 -2.86
CA LEU A 152 3.94 -20.82 -3.04
C LEU A 152 2.59 -20.92 -3.75
N THR A 153 1.72 -19.92 -3.55
CA THR A 153 0.52 -19.73 -4.39
C THR A 153 0.86 -18.86 -5.60
N PRO A 154 1.00 -19.41 -6.83
CA PRO A 154 1.26 -18.61 -8.01
C PRO A 154 -0.01 -17.91 -8.51
N ALA A 155 0.11 -16.66 -8.91
CA ALA A 155 -0.97 -15.88 -9.50
C ALA A 155 -0.42 -14.88 -10.52
N PHE A 156 -1.32 -14.26 -11.29
CA PHE A 156 -0.97 -13.13 -12.15
C PHE A 156 -1.37 -11.81 -11.49
N GLU A 157 -0.56 -10.77 -11.69
CA GLU A 157 -0.92 -9.38 -11.45
C GLU A 157 -0.54 -8.58 -12.69
N ILE A 158 -1.53 -8.06 -13.41
CA ILE A 158 -1.34 -7.38 -14.68
C ILE A 158 -2.04 -6.01 -14.69
N PRO A 159 -1.49 -5.02 -15.42
CA PRO A 159 -2.18 -3.76 -15.68
C PRO A 159 -3.28 -4.00 -16.72
N GLY A 160 -4.40 -3.32 -16.61
CA GLY A 160 -5.54 -3.46 -17.52
C GLY A 160 -5.31 -2.78 -18.86
N ILE A 161 -4.22 -3.10 -19.56
CA ILE A 161 -3.84 -2.48 -20.85
C ILE A 161 -4.77 -2.95 -21.97
N ARG A 162 -5.07 -4.26 -21.99
CA ARG A 162 -5.99 -4.91 -22.94
C ARG A 162 -6.51 -6.21 -22.33
N ALA A 163 -7.59 -6.75 -22.88
CA ALA A 163 -8.01 -8.12 -22.58
C ALA A 163 -7.01 -9.13 -23.15
N GLU A 164 -6.80 -10.23 -22.42
CA GLU A 164 -5.99 -11.36 -22.89
C GLU A 164 -6.56 -12.66 -22.31
N ALA A 165 -7.08 -13.51 -23.18
CA ALA A 165 -7.76 -14.75 -22.80
C ALA A 165 -6.78 -15.83 -22.33
N GLU A 166 -5.51 -15.77 -22.76
CA GLU A 166 -4.47 -16.72 -22.35
C GLU A 166 -4.33 -16.79 -20.81
N PHE A 167 -4.52 -15.66 -20.10
CA PHE A 167 -4.53 -15.69 -18.64
C PHE A 167 -5.66 -16.54 -18.06
N LEU A 168 -6.83 -16.60 -18.70
CA LEU A 168 -7.94 -17.44 -18.26
C LEU A 168 -7.62 -18.92 -18.46
N GLU A 169 -6.97 -19.27 -19.57
CA GLU A 169 -6.54 -20.63 -19.87
C GLU A 169 -5.61 -21.17 -18.76
N PHE A 170 -4.62 -20.38 -18.31
CA PHE A 170 -3.78 -20.74 -17.16
C PHE A 170 -4.54 -20.93 -15.84
N LEU A 171 -5.69 -20.25 -15.65
CA LEU A 171 -6.52 -20.42 -14.46
C LEU A 171 -7.34 -21.70 -14.52
N ASP A 172 -7.89 -22.02 -15.70
CA ASP A 172 -8.69 -23.21 -15.98
C ASP A 172 -7.85 -24.49 -15.92
N GLU A 173 -6.62 -24.42 -16.45
CA GLU A 173 -5.61 -25.48 -16.32
C GLU A 173 -5.10 -25.64 -14.88
N GLY A 174 -5.31 -24.60 -14.07
CA GLY A 174 -4.88 -24.54 -12.70
C GLY A 174 -3.38 -24.29 -12.56
N ALA A 175 -2.69 -23.75 -13.56
CA ALA A 175 -1.30 -23.31 -13.44
C ALA A 175 -1.19 -22.13 -12.46
N ALA A 176 -2.10 -21.16 -12.56
CA ALA A 176 -2.23 -20.03 -11.64
C ALA A 176 -3.51 -20.13 -10.78
N GLU A 177 -3.47 -19.56 -9.58
CA GLU A 177 -4.61 -19.58 -8.64
C GLU A 177 -5.64 -18.50 -8.96
N PHE A 178 -5.19 -17.32 -9.40
CA PHE A 178 -6.04 -16.21 -9.81
C PHE A 178 -5.27 -15.22 -10.70
N CYS A 179 -6.01 -14.32 -11.36
CA CYS A 179 -5.47 -13.20 -12.11
C CYS A 179 -6.05 -11.89 -11.57
N ASN A 180 -5.18 -11.02 -11.08
CA ASN A 180 -5.53 -9.67 -10.73
C ASN A 180 -5.25 -8.73 -11.89
N ILE A 181 -6.25 -7.92 -12.24
CA ILE A 181 -6.15 -6.90 -13.26
C ILE A 181 -6.31 -5.55 -12.57
N ASN A 182 -5.26 -4.74 -12.57
CA ASN A 182 -5.32 -3.39 -12.07
C ASN A 182 -5.87 -2.46 -13.15
N GLU A 183 -6.86 -1.64 -12.85
CA GLU A 183 -7.30 -0.59 -13.76
C GLU A 183 -6.09 0.22 -14.25
N PHE A 184 -6.06 0.50 -15.55
CA PHE A 184 -4.90 1.10 -16.17
C PHE A 184 -4.82 2.57 -15.82
N GLU A 185 -3.72 2.99 -15.20
CA GLU A 185 -3.58 4.29 -14.55
C GLU A 185 -2.35 5.05 -15.07
N MET A 186 -2.55 6.33 -15.37
CA MET A 186 -1.49 7.31 -15.49
C MET A 186 -1.18 7.95 -14.13
N SER A 187 0.09 8.23 -13.93
CA SER A 187 0.68 8.87 -12.76
C SER A 187 1.80 9.81 -13.22
N ASP A 188 2.28 10.66 -12.31
CA ASP A 188 3.41 11.56 -12.59
C ASP A 188 4.66 10.81 -13.09
N GLY A 189 4.85 9.55 -12.68
CA GLY A 189 6.00 8.72 -13.08
C GLY A 189 5.92 8.10 -14.49
N ASN A 190 4.73 8.02 -15.08
CA ASN A 190 4.54 7.33 -16.37
C ASN A 190 3.86 8.17 -17.46
N TYR A 191 3.18 9.27 -17.11
CA TYR A 191 2.27 9.96 -18.04
C TYR A 191 2.91 10.31 -19.39
N ARG A 192 4.14 10.85 -19.42
CA ARG A 192 4.83 11.19 -20.68
C ARG A 192 5.06 9.97 -21.56
N ARG A 193 5.58 8.89 -20.99
CA ARG A 193 5.85 7.63 -21.69
C ARG A 193 4.57 7.00 -22.20
N MET A 194 3.48 7.09 -21.43
CA MET A 194 2.17 6.58 -21.84
C MET A 194 1.54 7.42 -22.97
N GLN A 195 1.66 8.75 -22.92
CA GLN A 195 1.23 9.64 -24.00
C GLN A 195 2.02 9.41 -25.30
N GLU A 196 3.33 9.14 -25.20
CA GLU A 196 4.16 8.73 -26.35
C GLU A 196 3.70 7.41 -26.99
N GLN A 197 3.08 6.52 -26.21
CA GLN A 197 2.44 5.29 -26.70
C GLN A 197 0.99 5.49 -27.18
N GLY A 198 0.46 6.72 -27.11
CA GLY A 198 -0.88 7.06 -27.60
C GLY A 198 -2.02 6.85 -26.60
N TYR A 199 -1.72 6.67 -25.32
CA TYR A 199 -2.75 6.61 -24.27
C TYR A 199 -3.14 8.01 -23.78
N GLU A 200 -4.40 8.19 -23.40
CA GLU A 200 -4.93 9.42 -22.81
C GLU A 200 -5.72 9.13 -21.52
N LEU A 201 -5.78 10.11 -20.63
CA LEU A 201 -6.62 10.04 -19.43
C LEU A 201 -8.10 10.01 -19.82
N GLN A 202 -8.89 9.21 -19.10
CA GLN A 202 -10.34 9.21 -19.22
C GLN A 202 -10.92 10.58 -18.81
N GLU A 203 -11.93 11.06 -19.53
CA GLU A 203 -12.61 12.32 -19.19
C GLU A 203 -13.14 12.31 -17.75
N ASN A 204 -12.81 13.36 -16.99
CA ASN A 204 -13.18 13.53 -15.58
C ASN A 204 -12.61 12.47 -14.60
N HIS A 205 -11.57 11.72 -14.98
CA HIS A 205 -10.85 10.84 -14.06
C HIS A 205 -9.48 11.41 -13.67
N MET A 206 -9.05 11.17 -12.43
CA MET A 206 -7.75 11.64 -11.93
C MET A 206 -6.54 10.86 -12.47
N SER A 207 -6.74 9.65 -13.01
CA SER A 207 -5.66 8.68 -13.23
C SER A 207 -6.01 7.58 -14.23
N ALA A 208 -7.26 7.11 -14.30
CA ALA A 208 -7.65 6.05 -15.23
C ALA A 208 -7.44 6.44 -16.69
N VAL A 209 -7.00 5.47 -17.48
CA VAL A 209 -6.78 5.55 -18.93
C VAL A 209 -7.99 5.02 -19.67
N ASP A 210 -8.36 5.68 -20.76
CA ASP A 210 -9.56 5.33 -21.52
C ASP A 210 -9.40 4.02 -22.32
N GLY A 211 -10.51 3.32 -22.53
CA GLY A 211 -10.69 2.35 -23.63
C GLY A 211 -10.50 0.85 -23.34
N SER A 212 -9.80 0.42 -22.29
CA SER A 212 -9.50 -1.01 -22.09
C SER A 212 -10.41 -1.73 -21.09
N LYS A 213 -11.02 -1.00 -20.16
CA LYS A 213 -11.80 -1.56 -19.05
C LYS A 213 -13.01 -2.37 -19.52
N GLU A 214 -13.80 -1.85 -20.44
CA GLU A 214 -15.03 -2.50 -20.91
C GLU A 214 -14.70 -3.84 -21.57
N GLU A 215 -13.73 -3.86 -22.47
CA GLU A 215 -13.28 -5.09 -23.15
C GLU A 215 -12.75 -6.13 -22.16
N ILE A 216 -11.97 -5.72 -21.16
CA ILE A 216 -11.45 -6.61 -20.11
C ILE A 216 -12.60 -7.21 -19.30
N LEU A 217 -13.58 -6.41 -18.88
CA LEU A 217 -14.71 -6.89 -18.10
C LEU A 217 -15.59 -7.85 -18.93
N GLU A 218 -15.82 -7.55 -20.21
CA GLU A 218 -16.58 -8.42 -21.12
C GLU A 218 -15.86 -9.75 -21.39
N THR A 219 -14.53 -9.74 -21.50
CA THR A 219 -13.75 -10.93 -21.87
C THR A 219 -13.37 -11.78 -20.66
N MET A 220 -12.95 -11.14 -19.57
CA MET A 220 -12.32 -11.78 -18.41
C MET A 220 -13.12 -11.63 -17.12
N GLY A 221 -14.02 -10.65 -17.03
CA GLY A 221 -14.68 -10.25 -15.79
C GLY A 221 -15.65 -11.29 -15.22
N ASP A 222 -16.18 -12.19 -16.04
CA ASP A 222 -17.09 -13.26 -15.60
C ASP A 222 -16.35 -14.48 -15.02
N HIS A 223 -15.02 -14.55 -15.14
CA HIS A 223 -14.24 -15.67 -14.62
C HIS A 223 -14.08 -15.57 -13.08
N GLU A 224 -14.43 -16.62 -12.34
CA GLU A 224 -14.55 -16.58 -10.87
C GLU A 224 -13.22 -16.37 -10.10
N ARG A 225 -12.10 -16.53 -10.80
CA ARG A 225 -10.72 -16.30 -10.31
C ARG A 225 -10.06 -15.07 -10.92
N VAL A 226 -10.81 -14.21 -11.60
CA VAL A 226 -10.33 -12.90 -12.08
C VAL A 226 -10.81 -11.82 -11.13
N TYR A 227 -9.91 -10.91 -10.75
CA TYR A 227 -10.23 -9.76 -9.91
C TYR A 227 -9.80 -8.47 -10.59
N PHE A 228 -10.77 -7.66 -11.00
CA PHE A 228 -10.52 -6.34 -11.54
C PHE A 228 -10.48 -5.31 -10.40
N CYS A 229 -9.29 -4.79 -10.08
CA CYS A 229 -9.09 -3.79 -9.05
C CYS A 229 -9.19 -2.38 -9.64
N THR A 230 -10.26 -1.65 -9.32
CA THR A 230 -10.45 -0.27 -9.80
C THR A 230 -9.57 0.72 -9.03
N SER A 231 -9.16 1.78 -9.71
CA SER A 231 -8.44 2.94 -9.16
C SER A 231 -9.21 3.60 -8.02
N VAL A 232 -10.51 3.83 -8.22
CA VAL A 232 -11.43 4.37 -7.20
C VAL A 232 -11.45 3.49 -5.94
N PHE A 233 -11.38 2.17 -6.09
CA PHE A 233 -11.31 1.27 -4.94
C PHE A 233 -9.99 1.39 -4.17
N LYS A 234 -8.86 1.53 -4.88
CA LYS A 234 -7.55 1.75 -4.25
C LYS A 234 -7.51 3.07 -3.47
N ASP A 235 -7.94 4.16 -4.08
CA ASP A 235 -7.81 5.50 -3.49
C ASP A 235 -8.86 5.75 -2.41
N ALA A 236 -10.13 5.43 -2.66
CA ALA A 236 -11.20 5.79 -1.73
C ALA A 236 -11.44 4.76 -0.62
N ALA A 237 -11.20 3.47 -0.89
CA ALA A 237 -11.49 2.42 0.08
C ALA A 237 -10.22 1.90 0.76
N GLN A 238 -9.21 1.46 0.01
CA GLN A 238 -8.01 0.86 0.60
C GLN A 238 -7.21 1.87 1.43
N HIS A 239 -6.90 3.05 0.88
CA HIS A 239 -6.14 4.07 1.60
C HIS A 239 -6.89 4.54 2.86
N ARG A 240 -8.16 4.95 2.72
CA ARG A 240 -8.99 5.37 3.85
C ARG A 240 -9.15 4.29 4.91
N ASN A 241 -9.34 3.02 4.53
CA ASN A 241 -9.42 1.93 5.50
C ASN A 241 -8.11 1.76 6.26
N ARG A 242 -6.96 1.90 5.60
CA ARG A 242 -5.64 1.88 6.25
C ARG A 242 -5.51 3.04 7.25
N LEU A 243 -5.84 4.26 6.85
CA LEU A 243 -5.82 5.42 7.74
C LEU A 243 -6.70 5.20 8.97
N LYS A 244 -7.93 4.73 8.79
CA LYS A 244 -8.83 4.37 9.90
C LYS A 244 -8.26 3.32 10.85
N ARG A 245 -7.51 2.35 10.35
CA ARG A 245 -6.83 1.35 11.19
C ARG A 245 -5.70 1.99 11.99
N MET A 246 -4.87 2.79 11.32
CA MET A 246 -3.76 3.51 11.94
C MET A 246 -4.27 4.45 13.02
N ALA A 247 -5.22 5.34 12.70
CA ALA A 247 -5.78 6.31 13.64
C ALA A 247 -6.34 5.64 14.89
N ARG A 248 -7.11 4.57 14.75
CA ARG A 248 -7.65 3.83 15.92
C ARG A 248 -6.56 3.20 16.80
N ASN A 249 -5.43 2.85 16.22
CA ASN A 249 -4.35 2.17 16.90
C ASN A 249 -3.35 3.14 17.56
N ILE A 250 -3.12 4.31 16.95
CA ILE A 250 -2.13 5.28 17.44
C ILE A 250 -2.74 6.47 18.19
N ARG A 251 -4.06 6.66 18.14
CA ARG A 251 -4.72 7.80 18.80
C ARG A 251 -4.38 7.86 20.29
N ARG A 252 -4.22 9.07 20.77
CA ARG A 252 -4.17 9.39 22.20
C ARG A 252 -5.58 9.37 22.79
N PRO A 253 -5.72 9.39 24.12
CA PRO A 253 -7.05 9.41 24.77
C PRO A 253 -7.94 10.56 24.29
N PHE A 254 -7.34 11.68 23.89
CA PHE A 254 -8.05 12.88 23.47
C PHE A 254 -8.13 13.11 21.96
N ASP A 255 -7.46 12.29 21.15
CA ASP A 255 -7.56 12.46 19.70
C ASP A 255 -8.92 11.95 19.21
N GLU A 256 -9.61 12.80 18.45
CA GLU A 256 -10.82 12.39 17.74
C GLU A 256 -10.45 11.78 16.38
N VAL A 257 -11.07 10.65 16.03
CA VAL A 257 -10.85 9.97 14.76
C VAL A 257 -11.99 10.30 13.82
N THR A 258 -11.70 10.91 12.67
CA THR A 258 -12.72 11.28 11.67
C THR A 258 -13.22 10.08 10.86
N ASP A 259 -14.27 10.32 10.07
CA ASP A 259 -14.77 9.36 9.09
C ASP A 259 -13.84 9.11 7.90
N ASP A 260 -12.77 9.88 7.75
CA ASP A 260 -11.72 9.63 6.76
C ASP A 260 -10.46 9.00 7.39
N GLY A 261 -10.46 8.80 8.71
CA GLY A 261 -9.38 8.15 9.43
C GLY A 261 -8.20 9.07 9.73
N THR A 262 -8.43 10.38 9.77
CA THR A 262 -7.51 11.39 10.30
C THR A 262 -7.69 11.55 11.81
N LEU A 263 -6.76 12.24 12.46
CA LEU A 263 -6.78 12.57 13.89
C LEU A 263 -7.01 14.06 14.07
N VAL A 264 -7.92 14.43 14.98
CA VAL A 264 -8.24 15.82 15.32
C VAL A 264 -7.89 16.10 16.77
N TYR A 265 -7.15 17.18 17.01
CA TYR A 265 -6.77 17.68 18.34
C TYR A 265 -6.62 19.21 18.31
N GLY A 266 -6.68 19.82 19.49
CA GLY A 266 -6.42 21.24 19.69
C GLY A 266 -4.94 21.51 19.94
N LYS A 267 -4.48 22.69 19.59
CA LYS A 267 -3.11 23.17 19.82
C LYS A 267 -3.14 24.56 20.44
N THR A 268 -2.37 24.74 21.51
CA THR A 268 -2.21 26.01 22.22
C THR A 268 -0.75 26.25 22.61
N TRP A 269 -0.43 27.48 23.01
CA TRP A 269 0.93 27.92 23.36
C TRP A 269 1.06 28.35 24.82
N ILE A 270 0.01 28.16 25.63
CA ILE A 270 0.11 28.40 27.06
C ILE A 270 1.03 27.36 27.73
N PRO A 271 1.70 27.72 28.84
CA PRO A 271 2.47 26.76 29.63
C PRO A 271 1.60 25.60 30.14
N PRO A 272 2.12 24.37 30.21
CA PRO A 272 1.37 23.24 30.75
C PRO A 272 0.91 23.45 32.20
N GLU A 273 1.63 24.25 32.99
CA GLU A 273 1.24 24.60 34.35
C GLU A 273 -0.08 25.39 34.42
N GLU A 274 -0.41 26.12 33.35
CA GLU A 274 -1.70 26.83 33.24
C GLU A 274 -2.84 25.84 32.96
N LEU A 275 -2.61 24.83 32.11
CA LEU A 275 -3.58 23.74 31.89
C LEU A 275 -3.83 22.95 33.18
N ASP A 276 -2.78 22.66 33.95
CA ASP A 276 -2.89 22.00 35.25
C ASP A 276 -3.68 22.87 36.25
N ALA A 277 -3.48 24.19 36.24
CA ALA A 277 -4.20 25.13 37.09
C ALA A 277 -5.69 25.23 36.72
N LEU A 278 -6.02 25.08 35.44
CA LEU A 278 -7.39 24.95 34.92
C LEU A 278 -8.01 23.57 35.20
N GLY A 279 -7.21 22.62 35.71
CA GLY A 279 -7.67 21.28 36.08
C GLY A 279 -7.83 20.35 34.88
N VAL A 280 -7.16 20.63 33.76
CA VAL A 280 -7.12 19.74 32.59
C VAL A 280 -6.33 18.48 32.97
N PRO A 281 -6.92 17.28 32.91
CA PRO A 281 -6.18 16.06 33.25
C PRO A 281 -5.02 15.80 32.29
N GLU A 282 -3.90 15.28 32.80
CA GLU A 282 -2.70 14.94 32.01
C GLU A 282 -2.98 14.03 30.81
N GLU A 283 -4.04 13.21 30.88
CA GLU A 283 -4.44 12.33 29.77
C GLU A 283 -5.06 13.08 28.57
N PHE A 284 -5.45 14.35 28.74
CA PHE A 284 -6.06 15.18 27.70
C PHE A 284 -5.10 16.14 27.02
N TYR A 285 -3.82 16.13 27.38
CA TYR A 285 -2.82 16.93 26.69
C TYR A 285 -1.47 16.23 26.53
N THR A 286 -0.63 16.79 25.66
CA THR A 286 0.73 16.32 25.40
C THR A 286 1.61 17.53 25.16
N VAL A 287 2.63 17.70 26.01
CA VAL A 287 3.60 18.79 25.88
C VAL A 287 4.55 18.50 24.72
N LYS A 288 4.66 19.44 23.79
CA LYS A 288 5.67 19.46 22.72
C LYS A 288 6.73 20.50 23.01
N SER A 289 7.74 20.59 22.15
CA SER A 289 8.85 21.55 22.31
C SER A 289 8.42 23.01 22.24
N ASP A 290 7.40 23.31 21.44
CA ASP A 290 6.99 24.67 21.05
C ASP A 290 5.51 24.96 21.32
N HIS A 291 4.73 23.96 21.71
CA HIS A 291 3.28 24.07 21.95
C HIS A 291 2.78 22.92 22.83
N VAL A 292 1.51 22.98 23.21
CA VAL A 292 0.79 21.87 23.84
C VAL A 292 -0.32 21.42 22.90
N GLU A 293 -0.39 20.11 22.67
CA GLU A 293 -1.50 19.46 21.97
C GLU A 293 -2.51 19.00 23.04
N VAL A 294 -3.80 19.29 22.86
CA VAL A 294 -4.86 19.09 23.86
C VAL A 294 -6.14 18.61 23.18
N ALA A 295 -7.09 18.05 23.93
CA ALA A 295 -8.42 17.76 23.41
C ALA A 295 -9.03 19.02 22.74
N TRP A 296 -9.47 18.90 21.48
CA TRP A 296 -9.92 20.07 20.71
C TRP A 296 -11.16 20.74 21.33
N TRP A 297 -12.09 19.94 21.87
CA TRP A 297 -13.29 20.44 22.53
C TRP A 297 -13.00 21.17 23.85
N LEU A 298 -11.97 20.75 24.59
CA LEU A 298 -11.54 21.46 25.80
C LEU A 298 -10.90 22.79 25.44
N LEU A 299 -10.09 22.81 24.37
CA LEU A 299 -9.46 24.04 23.91
C LEU A 299 -10.50 25.07 23.46
N GLU A 300 -11.52 24.64 22.73
CA GLU A 300 -12.63 25.49 22.31
C GLU A 300 -13.35 26.11 23.52
N GLU A 301 -13.69 25.30 24.52
CA GLU A 301 -14.32 25.75 25.78
C GLU A 301 -13.43 26.76 26.53
N MET A 302 -12.15 26.47 26.73
CA MET A 302 -11.21 27.36 27.42
C MET A 302 -11.01 28.71 26.70
N ILE A 303 -11.09 28.73 25.36
CA ILE A 303 -11.01 29.97 24.58
C ILE A 303 -12.30 30.78 24.71
N GLU A 304 -13.46 30.12 24.67
CA GLU A 304 -14.77 30.78 24.88
C GLU A 304 -14.90 31.41 26.27
N GLU A 305 -14.33 30.77 27.30
CA GLU A 305 -14.30 31.29 28.68
C GLU A 305 -13.23 32.37 28.91
N GLY A 306 -12.29 32.51 27.99
CA GLY A 306 -11.20 33.49 28.05
C GLY A 306 -10.02 33.06 28.94
N ASP A 307 -9.96 31.77 29.29
CA ASP A 307 -8.85 31.17 30.05
C ASP A 307 -7.63 30.93 29.17
N VAL A 308 -7.85 30.64 27.89
CA VAL A 308 -6.81 30.50 26.86
C VAL A 308 -6.96 31.62 25.83
N PRO A 309 -5.89 32.35 25.48
CA PRO A 309 -5.99 33.52 24.60
C PRO A 309 -6.17 33.17 23.11
N GLU A 310 -5.56 32.07 22.65
CA GLU A 310 -5.57 31.63 21.26
C GLU A 310 -5.28 30.13 21.14
N GLY A 311 -5.72 29.53 20.04
CA GLY A 311 -5.45 28.13 19.71
C GLY A 311 -5.77 27.79 18.27
N GLU A 312 -5.54 26.55 17.88
CA GLU A 312 -6.00 26.02 16.59
C GLU A 312 -6.46 24.57 16.73
N ILE A 313 -7.48 24.17 15.97
CA ILE A 313 -7.86 22.77 15.75
C ILE A 313 -7.02 22.26 14.58
N VAL A 314 -6.35 21.13 14.77
CA VAL A 314 -5.49 20.50 13.77
C VAL A 314 -6.08 19.15 13.39
N GLU A 315 -6.32 18.95 12.10
CA GLU A 315 -6.60 17.64 11.51
C GLU A 315 -5.33 17.11 10.83
N GLN A 316 -4.90 15.89 11.16
CA GLN A 316 -3.69 15.28 10.60
C GLN A 316 -3.87 13.83 10.17
N TYR A 317 -3.08 13.40 9.19
CA TYR A 317 -2.97 11.98 8.86
C TYR A 317 -2.26 11.20 9.97
N PRO A 318 -2.69 9.95 10.27
CA PRO A 318 -2.06 9.08 11.24
C PRO A 318 -0.75 8.41 10.74
N THR A 319 -0.11 8.96 9.71
CA THR A 319 1.14 8.44 9.13
C THR A 319 2.35 8.84 9.96
N VAL A 320 3.53 8.32 9.63
CA VAL A 320 4.78 8.70 10.32
C VAL A 320 5.11 10.18 10.17
N GLU A 321 4.75 10.77 9.02
CA GLU A 321 5.01 12.17 8.72
C GLU A 321 4.04 13.12 9.45
N GLY A 322 2.88 12.62 9.89
CA GLY A 322 1.88 13.43 10.60
C GLY A 322 1.37 14.61 9.76
N THR A 323 1.28 14.43 8.43
CA THR A 323 0.92 15.50 7.50
C THR A 323 -0.41 16.14 7.89
N VAL A 324 -0.37 17.45 8.12
CA VAL A 324 -1.55 18.25 8.47
C VAL A 324 -2.45 18.41 7.24
N VAL A 325 -3.71 18.07 7.42
CA VAL A 325 -4.79 18.18 6.42
C VAL A 325 -5.41 19.57 6.50
N GLU A 326 -5.78 19.99 7.71
CA GLU A 326 -6.45 21.26 7.95
C GLU A 326 -5.99 21.88 9.28
N ARG A 327 -5.99 23.22 9.31
CA ARG A 327 -5.87 24.01 10.53
C ARG A 327 -7.01 25.00 10.61
N THR A 328 -7.72 25.00 11.73
CA THR A 328 -8.82 25.92 12.00
C THR A 328 -8.43 26.80 13.19
N PRO A 329 -8.11 28.09 12.98
CA PRO A 329 -7.79 29.00 14.07
C PRO A 329 -8.97 29.20 15.02
N LEU A 330 -8.66 29.28 16.32
CA LEU A 330 -9.56 29.65 17.39
C LEU A 330 -9.06 30.98 18.00
N ALA A 331 -9.89 32.03 17.87
CA ALA A 331 -9.67 33.44 18.24
C ALA A 331 -8.65 34.24 17.42
#